data_AF-R5KMH1-F1
#
_entry.id   AF-R5KMH1-F1
#
_cell.length_a   1.000
_cell.length_b   1.000
_cell.length_c   1.000
_cell.angle_alpha   90.00
_cell.angle_beta   90.00
_cell.angle_gamma   90.00
#
_symmetry.space_group_name_H-M   'P 1'
#
loop_
_entity.id
_entity.type
_entity.pdbx_description
1 polymer ?
#
loop_
_entity_poly.entity_id
_entity_poly.type
_entity_poly.pdbx_seq_one_letter_code
_entity_poly.pdbx_strand_id
1 'polypeptide(L)'
;MKILRKSAVLAVALTTPMASVMAQDKVEATVQADFVSSYIWRGQDLGDVSLQPTLGVAYKGFSLTAWGNVGLSDNDDTKEFDLTLGYSTGGFNIGITDYWFNSPNDRYFSYAAHETSHVFEANIGYDFGPVAVQWYTNFAGNDGTNSDGDRAYSSYFEVSAPFSLAGCDWTATVGAVPYATSFYADAGGFAVTNVSVRASKDIRITKSFSIPLFAGVTANPSTEKAYLVCGFTLRP
;
A
#
# COMPACT_ATOMS: atom_id res chain seq x y z
N MET A 1 -8.05 30.08 16.23
CA MET A 1 -8.73 28.86 15.77
C MET A 1 -7.68 27.87 15.30
N LYS A 2 -7.53 26.73 15.99
CA LYS A 2 -6.58 25.68 15.61
C LYS A 2 -7.12 25.00 14.35
N ILE A 3 -6.36 25.05 13.26
CA ILE A 3 -6.66 24.34 12.02
C ILE A 3 -6.48 22.85 12.33
N LEU A 4 -7.59 22.12 12.40
CA LEU A 4 -7.60 20.68 12.60
C LEU A 4 -7.10 20.04 11.31
N ARG A 5 -5.82 19.65 11.26
CA ARG A 5 -5.24 18.89 10.15
C ARG A 5 -5.90 17.51 10.14
N LYS A 6 -6.89 17.33 9.26
CA LYS A 6 -7.51 16.02 8.99
C LYS A 6 -6.61 15.29 8.00
N SER A 7 -5.65 14.54 8.53
CA SER A 7 -4.87 13.58 7.76
C SER A 7 -5.46 12.20 8.05
N ALA A 8 -6.37 11.79 7.18
CA ALA A 8 -6.78 10.41 7.06
C ALA A 8 -6.71 10.16 5.56
N VAL A 9 -5.70 9.40 5.12
CA VAL A 9 -5.93 8.12 4.45
C VAL A 9 -4.67 7.26 4.54
N LEU A 10 -4.92 6.03 5.01
CA LEU A 10 -4.05 4.87 5.09
C LEU A 10 -4.16 4.05 3.79
N ALA A 11 -3.13 3.34 3.37
CA ALA A 11 -3.21 2.19 2.45
C ALA A 11 -1.84 1.53 2.47
N VAL A 12 -1.63 0.25 2.15
CA VAL A 12 -0.28 -0.30 1.90
C VAL A 12 -0.20 -0.68 0.44
N ALA A 13 0.87 -0.24 -0.23
CA ALA A 13 1.25 -0.78 -1.52
C ALA A 13 1.74 -2.20 -1.27
N LEU A 14 0.83 -3.17 -1.31
CA LEU A 14 1.20 -4.56 -1.47
C LEU A 14 1.92 -4.67 -2.81
N THR A 15 3.24 -4.58 -2.79
CA THR A 15 4.06 -5.29 -3.76
C THR A 15 3.88 -6.77 -3.43
N THR A 16 2.75 -7.35 -3.85
CA THR A 16 2.61 -8.80 -3.86
C THR A 16 3.84 -9.34 -4.58
N PRO A 17 4.64 -10.23 -3.97
CA PRO A 17 5.70 -10.89 -4.72
C PRO A 17 5.00 -11.54 -5.91
N MET A 18 5.31 -11.06 -7.12
CA MET A 18 4.78 -11.66 -8.33
C MET A 18 5.34 -13.08 -8.36
N ALA A 19 4.56 -14.02 -7.83
CA ALA A 19 4.75 -15.43 -8.07
C ALA A 19 4.81 -15.56 -9.59
N SER A 20 5.96 -16.04 -10.05
CA SER A 20 6.30 -16.36 -11.43
C SER A 20 5.07 -16.62 -12.32
N VAL A 21 4.99 -15.86 -13.41
CA VAL A 21 3.97 -15.84 -14.49
C VAL A 21 3.68 -17.20 -15.17
N MET A 22 4.19 -18.32 -14.64
CA MET A 22 4.19 -19.64 -15.27
C MET A 22 3.20 -20.65 -14.65
N ALA A 23 2.31 -20.25 -13.73
CA ALA A 23 1.40 -21.16 -13.00
C ALA A 23 -0.10 -21.02 -13.39
N GLN A 24 -0.41 -20.52 -14.60
CA GLN A 24 -1.75 -20.03 -14.98
C GLN A 24 -2.93 -21.03 -14.99
N ASP A 25 -2.75 -22.32 -14.67
CA ASP A 25 -3.86 -23.30 -14.70
C ASP A 25 -4.40 -23.75 -13.33
N LYS A 26 -3.81 -23.30 -12.21
CA LYS A 26 -4.28 -23.66 -10.87
C LYS A 26 -4.84 -22.46 -10.13
N VAL A 27 -5.80 -22.73 -9.25
CA VAL A 27 -6.25 -21.74 -8.26
C VAL A 27 -5.17 -21.66 -7.19
N GLU A 28 -4.68 -20.46 -6.94
CA GLU A 28 -3.70 -20.15 -5.91
C GLU A 28 -4.40 -19.47 -4.74
N ALA A 29 -4.01 -19.83 -3.52
CA ALA A 29 -4.52 -19.20 -2.30
C ALA A 29 -3.36 -18.52 -1.56
N THR A 30 -3.64 -17.36 -0.98
CA THR A 30 -2.71 -16.60 -0.15
C THR A 30 -3.25 -16.56 1.27
N VAL A 31 -2.44 -16.98 2.24
CA VAL A 31 -2.68 -16.78 3.67
C VAL A 31 -1.37 -16.31 4.26
N GLN A 32 -1.31 -15.07 4.72
CA GLN A 32 -0.11 -14.52 5.33
C GLN A 32 -0.45 -13.40 6.32
N ALA A 33 0.53 -13.02 7.13
CA ALA A 33 0.45 -11.83 7.96
C ALA A 33 1.83 -11.17 8.06
N ASP A 34 1.86 -9.85 7.92
CA ASP A 34 3.06 -9.06 8.16
C ASP A 34 3.05 -8.48 9.58
N PHE A 35 4.19 -8.50 10.24
CA PHE A 35 4.45 -7.73 11.45
C PHE A 35 5.41 -6.61 11.12
N VAL A 36 5.03 -5.36 11.39
CA VAL A 36 5.81 -4.17 11.06
C VAL A 36 6.06 -3.31 12.29
N SER A 37 7.25 -2.71 12.33
CA SER A 37 7.64 -1.76 13.39
C SER A 37 6.90 -0.42 13.32
N SER A 38 6.47 -0.02 12.12
CA SER A 38 5.59 1.13 11.86
C SER A 38 4.87 0.90 10.53
N TYR A 39 3.63 1.39 10.43
CA TYR A 39 2.89 1.43 9.20
C TYR A 39 3.25 2.69 8.42
N ILE A 40 4.10 2.54 7.40
CA ILE A 40 4.48 3.62 6.47
C ILE A 40 4.01 3.29 5.05
N TRP A 41 3.35 4.22 4.37
CA TRP A 41 2.87 4.05 2.99
C TRP A 41 3.03 5.26 2.11
N ARG A 42 3.66 5.07 0.94
CA ARG A 42 3.89 6.16 -0.02
C ARG A 42 4.51 7.39 0.69
N GLY A 43 5.32 7.11 1.72
CA GLY A 43 5.98 8.04 2.65
C GLY A 43 5.08 8.71 3.71
N GLN A 44 3.85 8.26 3.90
CA GLN A 44 2.97 8.70 4.96
C GLN A 44 3.11 7.80 6.18
N ASP A 45 3.06 8.40 7.37
CA ASP A 45 3.01 7.70 8.65
C ASP A 45 1.56 7.49 9.06
N LEU A 46 1.21 6.23 9.23
CA LEU A 46 -0.14 5.74 9.21
C LEU A 46 -0.51 4.92 10.46
N GLY A 47 0.47 4.59 11.28
CA GLY A 47 0.26 3.80 12.48
C GLY A 47 1.57 3.26 13.01
N ASP A 48 1.53 2.84 14.27
CA ASP A 48 2.71 2.34 14.95
C ASP A 48 2.93 0.85 14.64
N VAL A 49 3.46 0.09 15.60
CA VAL A 49 3.72 -1.33 15.47
C VAL A 49 2.41 -2.04 15.12
N SER A 50 2.37 -2.71 13.97
CA SER A 50 1.11 -3.20 13.40
C SER A 50 1.20 -4.65 12.93
N LEU A 51 0.05 -5.34 13.00
CA LEU A 51 -0.18 -6.65 12.39
C LEU A 51 -1.07 -6.49 11.16
N GLN A 52 -0.66 -7.09 10.04
CA GLN A 52 -1.26 -6.86 8.74
C GLN A 52 -1.60 -8.18 8.04
N PRO A 53 -2.79 -8.75 8.27
CA PRO A 53 -3.21 -10.00 7.63
C PRO A 53 -3.48 -9.83 6.13
N THR A 54 -3.26 -10.89 5.35
CA THR A 54 -3.66 -10.99 3.95
C THR A 54 -4.31 -12.35 3.68
N LEU A 55 -5.45 -12.33 3.00
CA LEU A 55 -6.14 -13.50 2.47
C LEU A 55 -6.42 -13.27 0.99
N GLY A 56 -6.11 -14.23 0.13
CA GLY A 56 -6.33 -14.04 -1.30
C GLY A 56 -6.58 -15.32 -2.07
N VAL A 57 -7.17 -15.16 -3.25
CA VAL A 57 -7.31 -16.19 -4.26
C VAL A 57 -6.92 -15.61 -5.62
N ALA A 58 -6.20 -16.38 -6.43
CA ALA A 58 -5.82 -16.00 -7.79
C ALA A 58 -6.06 -17.13 -8.79
N TYR A 59 -6.44 -16.76 -10.01
CA TYR A 59 -6.64 -17.67 -11.12
C TYR A 59 -6.53 -16.95 -12.47
N LYS A 60 -5.69 -17.47 -13.38
CA LYS A 60 -5.53 -16.96 -14.75
C LYS A 60 -5.31 -15.45 -14.85
N GLY A 61 -4.47 -14.93 -13.96
CA GLY A 61 -4.14 -13.51 -13.88
C GLY A 61 -5.12 -12.68 -13.06
N PHE A 62 -6.34 -13.16 -12.79
CA PHE A 62 -7.26 -12.49 -11.86
C PHE A 62 -6.88 -12.79 -10.41
N SER A 63 -7.04 -11.81 -9.53
CA SER A 63 -6.89 -11.96 -8.08
C SER A 63 -8.00 -11.26 -7.32
N LEU A 64 -8.40 -11.83 -6.18
CA LEU A 64 -9.22 -11.18 -5.17
C LEU A 64 -8.51 -11.31 -3.83
N THR A 65 -8.15 -10.18 -3.23
CA THR A 65 -7.36 -10.14 -2.00
C THR A 65 -8.05 -9.26 -0.97
N ALA A 66 -8.18 -9.77 0.25
CA ALA A 66 -8.49 -9.02 1.44
C ALA A 66 -7.20 -8.75 2.22
N TRP A 67 -6.98 -7.51 2.60
CA TRP A 67 -5.88 -7.09 3.47
C TRP A 67 -6.44 -6.30 4.65
N GLY A 68 -5.72 -6.23 5.76
CA GLY A 68 -6.11 -5.32 6.82
C GLY A 68 -4.92 -4.86 7.65
N ASN A 69 -5.16 -3.88 8.50
CA ASN A 69 -4.20 -3.36 9.47
C ASN A 69 -4.83 -3.26 10.85
N VAL A 70 -4.08 -3.68 11.87
CA VAL A 70 -4.38 -3.39 13.27
C VAL A 70 -3.11 -2.95 14.01
N GLY A 71 -3.17 -1.77 14.63
CA GLY A 71 -2.15 -1.29 15.56
C GLY A 71 -2.09 -2.17 16.81
N LEU A 72 -0.87 -2.47 17.25
CA LEU A 72 -0.60 -3.29 18.43
C LEU A 72 -0.10 -2.48 19.63
N SER A 73 0.43 -1.28 19.38
CA SER A 73 0.98 -0.40 20.42
C SER A 73 0.07 0.76 20.78
N ASP A 74 -0.81 1.19 19.87
CA ASP A 74 -1.82 2.23 20.13
C ASP A 74 -3.23 1.68 19.83
N ASN A 75 -4.15 1.85 20.77
CA ASN A 75 -5.55 1.43 20.61
C ASN A 75 -6.35 2.41 19.75
N ASP A 76 -5.85 3.63 19.58
CA ASP A 76 -6.46 4.67 18.75
C ASP A 76 -6.01 4.56 17.28
N ASP A 77 -5.10 3.62 16.96
CA ASP A 77 -4.68 3.35 15.58
C ASP A 77 -5.88 3.00 14.70
N THR A 78 -5.90 3.61 13.52
CA THR A 78 -6.96 3.39 12.52
C THR A 78 -6.92 1.92 12.07
N LYS A 79 -8.07 1.26 12.16
CA LYS A 79 -8.26 -0.07 11.62
C LYS A 79 -8.62 0.05 10.16
N GLU A 80 -7.96 -0.75 9.36
CA GLU A 80 -8.12 -0.75 7.92
C GLU A 80 -8.47 -2.15 7.44
N PHE A 81 -9.35 -2.19 6.45
CA PHE A 81 -9.69 -3.39 5.72
C PHE A 81 -9.87 -3.07 4.25
N ASP A 82 -9.08 -3.73 3.42
CA ASP A 82 -9.00 -3.45 2.00
C ASP A 82 -9.45 -4.66 1.22
N LEU A 83 -10.29 -4.44 0.21
CA LEU A 83 -10.65 -5.46 -0.75
C LEU A 83 -10.15 -5.05 -2.14
N THR A 84 -9.27 -5.85 -2.72
CA THR A 84 -8.67 -5.58 -4.03
C THR A 84 -9.06 -6.66 -5.03
N LEU A 85 -9.61 -6.23 -6.17
CA LEU A 85 -9.76 -7.05 -7.37
C LEU A 85 -8.67 -6.64 -8.37
N GLY A 86 -7.82 -7.58 -8.75
CA GLY A 86 -6.70 -7.34 -9.67
C GLY A 86 -6.75 -8.21 -10.92
N TYR A 87 -6.06 -7.76 -11.96
CA TYR A 87 -5.71 -8.55 -13.13
C TYR A 87 -4.27 -8.26 -13.57
N SER A 88 -3.49 -9.32 -13.80
CA SER A 88 -2.11 -9.23 -14.26
C SER A 88 -1.82 -10.19 -15.41
N THR A 89 -1.06 -9.73 -16.40
CA THR A 89 -0.57 -10.55 -17.52
C THR A 89 0.75 -10.02 -18.06
N GLY A 90 1.77 -10.87 -18.14
CA GLY A 90 3.13 -10.43 -18.44
C GLY A 90 3.60 -9.39 -17.41
N GLY A 91 4.12 -8.24 -17.88
CA GLY A 91 4.45 -7.11 -17.02
C GLY A 91 3.27 -6.21 -16.66
N PHE A 92 2.12 -6.33 -17.34
CA PHE A 92 0.96 -5.45 -17.13
C PHE A 92 0.16 -5.85 -15.89
N ASN A 93 -0.29 -4.86 -15.13
CA ASN A 93 -1.29 -5.04 -14.07
C ASN A 93 -2.30 -3.89 -14.02
N ILE A 94 -3.52 -4.21 -13.59
CA ILE A 94 -4.60 -3.26 -13.32
C ILE A 94 -5.43 -3.78 -12.15
N GLY A 95 -6.04 -2.89 -11.38
CA GLY A 95 -6.88 -3.29 -10.27
C GLY A 95 -7.77 -2.18 -9.74
N ILE A 96 -8.67 -2.59 -8.86
CA ILE A 96 -9.51 -1.72 -8.06
C ILE A 96 -9.38 -2.16 -6.61
N THR A 97 -9.10 -1.22 -5.73
CA THR A 97 -9.08 -1.41 -4.28
C THR A 97 -10.19 -0.59 -3.65
N ASP A 98 -10.98 -1.24 -2.80
CA ASP A 98 -11.89 -0.61 -1.85
C ASP A 98 -11.18 -0.54 -0.49
N TYR A 99 -10.68 0.65 -0.15
CA TYR A 99 -10.12 0.93 1.17
C TYR A 99 -11.24 1.25 2.14
N TRP A 100 -11.29 0.56 3.27
CA TRP A 100 -12.18 0.93 4.36
C TRP A 100 -11.42 1.23 5.65
N PHE A 101 -11.72 2.38 6.24
CA PHE A 101 -11.22 2.79 7.54
C PHE A 101 -12.36 2.81 8.56
N ASN A 102 -12.04 2.54 9.83
CA ASN A 102 -12.98 2.71 10.94
C ASN A 102 -13.30 4.18 11.30
N SER A 103 -12.94 5.13 10.43
CA SER A 103 -13.15 6.57 10.58
C SER A 103 -13.32 7.23 9.21
N PRO A 104 -14.20 8.25 9.04
CA PRO A 104 -15.02 8.89 10.08
C PRO A 104 -16.25 8.07 10.52
N ASN A 105 -16.60 7.00 9.80
CA ASN A 105 -17.74 6.13 10.07
C ASN A 105 -17.26 4.67 10.23
N ASP A 106 -17.58 4.06 11.37
CA ASP A 106 -17.14 2.72 11.75
C ASP A 106 -18.03 1.58 11.18
N ARG A 107 -19.05 1.91 10.40
CA ARG A 107 -19.93 0.93 9.75
C ARG A 107 -19.39 0.56 8.38
N TYR A 108 -18.85 -0.65 8.27
CA TYR A 108 -18.38 -1.22 7.00
C TYR A 108 -19.45 -1.22 5.88
N PHE A 109 -20.72 -1.49 6.16
CA PHE A 109 -21.75 -1.51 5.10
C PHE A 109 -22.30 -0.12 4.73
N SER A 110 -21.65 0.96 5.14
CA SER A 110 -22.10 2.33 4.90
C SER A 110 -21.51 2.90 3.61
N TYR A 111 -22.22 2.73 2.49
CA TYR A 111 -21.81 3.22 1.17
C TYR A 111 -22.51 4.51 0.72
N ALA A 112 -23.32 5.12 1.59
CA ALA A 112 -24.04 6.35 1.27
C ALA A 112 -23.08 7.54 1.03
N ALA A 113 -23.43 8.38 0.07
CA ALA A 113 -22.67 9.60 -0.24
C ALA A 113 -22.54 10.50 0.99
N HIS A 114 -21.34 11.04 1.20
CA HIS A 114 -21.00 11.91 2.35
C HIS A 114 -21.07 11.24 3.73
N GLU A 115 -21.32 9.93 3.80
CA GLU A 115 -21.30 9.15 5.05
C GLU A 115 -20.25 8.04 5.06
N THR A 116 -19.86 7.56 3.88
CA THR A 116 -18.96 6.42 3.74
C THR A 116 -17.54 6.72 4.20
N SER A 117 -16.88 5.73 4.81
CA SER A 117 -15.41 5.74 5.03
C SER A 117 -14.66 5.04 3.90
N HIS A 118 -15.37 4.47 2.94
CA HIS A 118 -14.76 3.77 1.82
C HIS A 118 -14.07 4.74 0.88
N VAL A 119 -12.92 4.36 0.33
CA VAL A 119 -12.25 5.05 -0.78
C VAL A 119 -11.96 4.02 -1.86
N PHE A 120 -12.43 4.27 -3.07
CA PHE A 120 -12.20 3.38 -4.20
C PHE A 120 -11.05 3.92 -5.05
N GLU A 121 -9.95 3.19 -5.11
CA GLU A 121 -8.76 3.48 -5.90
C GLU A 121 -8.66 2.52 -7.08
N ALA A 122 -8.40 3.05 -8.27
CA ALA A 122 -8.01 2.26 -9.42
C ALA A 122 -6.50 2.36 -9.62
N ASN A 123 -5.86 1.25 -9.98
CA ASN A 123 -4.45 1.24 -10.33
C ASN A 123 -4.22 0.67 -11.72
N ILE A 124 -3.15 1.13 -12.37
CA ILE A 124 -2.62 0.57 -13.60
C ILE A 124 -1.10 0.67 -13.57
N GLY A 125 -0.42 -0.34 -14.12
CA GLY A 125 1.02 -0.23 -14.28
C GLY A 125 1.65 -1.36 -15.06
N TYR A 126 2.98 -1.29 -15.15
CA TYR A 126 3.78 -2.17 -15.96
C TYR A 126 5.16 -2.41 -15.35
N ASP A 127 5.54 -3.67 -15.23
CA ASP A 127 6.90 -4.09 -14.90
C ASP A 127 7.70 -4.41 -16.18
N PHE A 128 8.76 -3.64 -16.40
CA PHE A 128 9.66 -3.82 -17.54
C PHE A 128 10.82 -4.77 -17.23
N GLY A 129 10.99 -5.21 -15.98
CA GLY A 129 12.10 -6.02 -15.48
C GLY A 129 13.06 -5.21 -14.61
N PRO A 130 13.86 -4.27 -15.17
CA PRO A 130 14.78 -3.46 -14.38
C PRO A 130 14.09 -2.29 -13.66
N VAL A 131 12.90 -1.90 -14.12
CA VAL A 131 12.08 -0.82 -13.57
C VAL A 131 10.61 -1.20 -13.73
N ALA A 132 9.81 -0.87 -12.72
CA ALA A 132 8.35 -0.92 -12.79
C ALA A 132 7.75 0.45 -12.56
N VAL A 133 6.58 0.70 -13.14
CA VAL A 133 5.82 1.94 -12.97
C VAL A 133 4.39 1.63 -12.58
N GLN A 134 3.83 2.42 -11.67
CA GLN A 134 2.44 2.30 -11.22
C GLN A 134 1.79 3.67 -11.14
N TRP A 135 0.53 3.74 -11.55
CA TRP A 135 -0.34 4.89 -11.35
C TRP A 135 -1.57 4.46 -10.57
N TYR A 136 -1.99 5.30 -9.64
CA TYR A 136 -3.11 5.10 -8.76
C TYR A 136 -4.00 6.34 -8.74
N THR A 137 -5.33 6.16 -8.72
CA THR A 137 -6.30 7.25 -8.63
C THR A 137 -7.51 6.83 -7.80
N ASN A 138 -7.78 7.59 -6.74
CA ASN A 138 -9.06 7.53 -6.05
C ASN A 138 -10.16 8.10 -6.96
N PHE A 139 -11.18 7.33 -7.26
CA PHE A 139 -12.26 7.75 -8.16
C PHE A 139 -13.62 7.87 -7.47
N ALA A 140 -13.80 7.22 -6.31
CA ALA A 140 -15.05 7.27 -5.55
C ALA A 140 -14.83 7.18 -4.03
N GLY A 141 -15.92 7.38 -3.28
CA GLY A 141 -15.90 7.34 -1.82
C GLY A 141 -15.40 8.63 -1.18
N ASN A 142 -14.77 8.49 -0.03
CA ASN A 142 -14.25 9.53 0.86
C ASN A 142 -12.85 10.02 0.43
N ASP A 143 -12.66 10.26 -0.87
CA ASP A 143 -11.44 10.85 -1.40
C ASP A 143 -11.20 12.25 -0.83
N GLY A 144 -9.94 12.71 -0.87
CA GLY A 144 -9.56 14.07 -0.51
C GLY A 144 -10.07 15.13 -1.48
N THR A 145 -9.83 16.39 -1.12
CA THR A 145 -10.25 17.57 -1.89
C THR A 145 -9.07 18.29 -2.52
N ASN A 146 -9.28 18.88 -3.70
CA ASN A 146 -8.33 19.79 -4.35
C ASN A 146 -8.30 21.17 -3.65
N SER A 147 -7.57 22.12 -4.23
CA SER A 147 -7.47 23.50 -3.71
C SER A 147 -8.78 24.28 -3.72
N ASP A 148 -9.75 23.88 -4.56
CA ASP A 148 -11.07 24.52 -4.68
C ASP A 148 -12.11 23.88 -3.75
N GLY A 149 -11.77 22.78 -3.08
CA GLY A 149 -12.66 22.04 -2.18
C GLY A 149 -13.48 20.94 -2.87
N ASP A 150 -13.30 20.74 -4.16
CA ASP A 150 -13.92 19.63 -4.92
C ASP A 150 -13.11 18.34 -4.76
N ARG A 151 -13.69 17.18 -5.12
CA ARG A 151 -12.96 15.89 -5.10
C ARG A 151 -11.66 16.01 -5.91
N ALA A 152 -10.54 15.61 -5.31
CA ALA A 152 -9.23 15.74 -5.91
C ALA A 152 -8.96 14.71 -7.02
N TYR A 153 -9.64 13.56 -6.98
CA TYR A 153 -9.20 12.36 -7.67
C TYR A 153 -7.77 12.04 -7.27
N SER A 154 -7.53 11.98 -5.95
CA SER A 154 -6.18 11.91 -5.39
C SER A 154 -5.41 10.79 -6.06
N SER A 155 -4.27 11.14 -6.63
CA SER A 155 -3.49 10.23 -7.45
C SER A 155 -2.07 10.13 -6.95
N TYR A 156 -1.43 9.01 -7.26
CA TYR A 156 -0.05 8.75 -6.93
C TYR A 156 0.62 7.99 -8.07
N PHE A 157 1.80 8.43 -8.43
CA PHE A 157 2.64 7.78 -9.43
C PHE A 157 3.91 7.26 -8.75
N GLU A 158 4.32 6.05 -9.10
CA GLU A 158 5.50 5.41 -8.53
C GLU A 158 6.36 4.79 -9.61
N VAL A 159 7.68 4.91 -9.42
CA VAL A 159 8.70 4.17 -10.15
C VAL A 159 9.51 3.37 -9.14
N SER A 160 9.70 2.09 -9.39
CA SER A 160 10.53 1.22 -8.56
C SER A 160 11.55 0.47 -9.40
N ALA A 161 12.69 0.13 -8.80
CA ALA A 161 13.78 -0.60 -9.42
C ALA A 161 14.27 -1.71 -8.47
N PRO A 162 14.01 -2.98 -8.79
CA PRO A 162 14.55 -4.10 -8.03
C PRO A 162 16.01 -4.38 -8.39
N PHE A 163 16.82 -4.78 -7.41
CA PHE A 163 18.20 -5.23 -7.62
C PHE A 163 18.65 -6.16 -6.49
N SER A 164 19.61 -7.05 -6.75
CA SER A 164 20.19 -7.91 -5.71
C SER A 164 21.58 -7.42 -5.33
N LEU A 165 21.85 -7.29 -4.02
CA LEU A 165 23.13 -6.83 -3.50
C LEU A 165 23.39 -7.43 -2.12
N ALA A 166 24.63 -7.86 -1.87
CA ALA A 166 25.06 -8.43 -0.59
C ALA A 166 24.21 -9.62 -0.08
N GLY A 167 23.62 -10.39 -1.00
CA GLY A 167 22.76 -11.53 -0.66
C GLY A 167 21.42 -11.13 -0.03
N CYS A 168 20.94 -9.92 -0.32
CA CYS A 168 19.58 -9.46 -0.08
C CYS A 168 18.97 -9.02 -1.42
N ASP A 169 17.64 -9.09 -1.49
CA ASP A 169 16.87 -8.51 -2.58
C ASP A 169 16.44 -7.11 -2.17
N TRP A 170 16.74 -6.13 -3.02
CA TRP A 170 16.50 -4.72 -2.76
C TRP A 170 15.50 -4.15 -3.74
N THR A 171 14.77 -3.14 -3.31
CA THR A 171 13.93 -2.29 -4.15
C THR A 171 14.19 -0.85 -3.79
N ALA A 172 14.56 -0.03 -4.77
CA ALA A 172 14.55 1.43 -4.66
C ALA A 172 13.27 1.98 -5.28
N THR A 173 12.65 2.98 -4.65
CA THR A 173 11.36 3.52 -5.07
C THR A 173 11.37 5.05 -4.97
N VAL A 174 10.80 5.70 -5.99
CA VAL A 174 10.43 7.12 -5.95
C VAL A 174 8.98 7.25 -6.35
N GLY A 175 8.20 7.97 -5.55
CA GLY A 175 6.80 8.23 -5.83
C GLY A 175 6.36 9.65 -5.51
N ALA A 176 5.38 10.11 -6.27
CA ALA A 176 4.92 11.48 -6.25
C ALA A 176 3.41 11.57 -6.44
N VAL A 177 2.85 12.59 -5.80
CA VAL A 177 1.50 13.08 -6.01
C VAL A 177 1.55 14.13 -7.12
N PRO A 178 0.76 13.98 -8.20
CA PRO A 178 0.89 14.83 -9.39
C PRO A 178 0.28 16.23 -9.22
N TYR A 179 -0.66 16.42 -8.29
CA TYR A 179 -1.40 17.66 -8.11
C TYR A 179 -2.00 17.78 -6.70
N ALA A 180 -2.58 18.95 -6.39
CA ALA A 180 -3.06 19.27 -5.06
C ALA A 180 -4.16 18.30 -4.57
N THR A 181 -4.00 17.79 -3.36
CA THR A 181 -4.99 16.96 -2.68
C THR A 181 -4.80 17.00 -1.16
N SER A 182 -5.90 16.91 -0.40
CA SER A 182 -5.87 16.73 1.05
C SER A 182 -5.63 15.29 1.51
N PHE A 183 -5.64 14.32 0.59
CA PHE A 183 -5.52 12.90 0.90
C PHE A 183 -4.08 12.48 1.23
N TYR A 184 -3.11 13.10 0.55
CA TYR A 184 -1.69 12.90 0.83
C TYR A 184 -1.16 14.07 1.66
N ALA A 185 -0.33 13.76 2.66
CA ALA A 185 0.24 14.75 3.55
C ALA A 185 1.07 15.82 2.79
N ASP A 186 0.75 17.09 3.07
CA ASP A 186 1.40 18.29 2.53
C ASP A 186 1.57 18.29 0.98
N ALA A 187 0.55 17.85 0.23
CA ALA A 187 0.52 17.90 -1.24
C ALA A 187 -0.33 19.08 -1.77
N GLY A 188 0.20 20.31 -1.74
CA GLY A 188 -0.46 21.51 -2.28
C GLY A 188 -0.36 21.68 -3.81
N GLY A 189 0.20 20.69 -4.51
CA GLY A 189 0.53 20.68 -5.92
C GLY A 189 1.29 19.40 -6.24
N PHE A 190 2.21 19.44 -7.21
CA PHE A 190 3.14 18.32 -7.40
C PHE A 190 4.03 18.16 -6.16
N ALA A 191 4.10 16.94 -5.61
CA ALA A 191 4.85 16.64 -4.41
C ALA A 191 5.51 15.26 -4.50
N VAL A 192 6.81 15.18 -4.23
CA VAL A 192 7.48 13.90 -4.01
C VAL A 192 7.22 13.47 -2.57
N THR A 193 6.46 12.40 -2.39
CA THR A 193 6.06 11.93 -1.05
C THR A 193 6.81 10.68 -0.63
N ASN A 194 7.44 9.95 -1.55
CA ASN A 194 8.14 8.71 -1.25
C ASN A 194 9.49 8.65 -1.95
N VAL A 195 10.57 8.55 -1.18
CA VAL A 195 11.89 8.14 -1.66
C VAL A 195 12.37 7.07 -0.71
N SER A 196 12.47 5.83 -1.19
CA SER A 196 12.76 4.70 -0.31
C SER A 196 13.70 3.68 -0.92
N VAL A 197 14.35 2.95 -0.01
CA VAL A 197 15.11 1.74 -0.33
C VAL A 197 14.78 0.69 0.73
N ARG A 198 14.37 -0.50 0.28
CA ARG A 198 14.02 -1.63 1.14
C ARG A 198 14.83 -2.84 0.73
N ALA A 199 15.36 -3.56 1.70
CA ALA A 199 16.00 -4.85 1.53
C ALA A 199 15.15 -5.93 2.18
N SER A 200 15.09 -7.10 1.57
CA SER A 200 14.49 -8.31 2.11
C SER A 200 15.42 -9.51 1.99
N LYS A 201 15.30 -10.44 2.93
CA LYS A 201 16.01 -11.70 2.92
C LYS A 201 15.21 -12.78 3.65
N ASP A 202 15.11 -13.94 3.03
CA ASP A 202 14.51 -15.11 3.66
C ASP A 202 15.45 -15.69 4.73
N ILE A 203 14.98 -15.70 5.98
CA ILE A 203 15.65 -16.35 7.10
C ILE A 203 15.14 -17.78 7.18
N ARG A 204 16.00 -18.73 6.82
CA ARG A 204 15.65 -20.15 6.83
C ARG A 204 15.63 -20.70 8.25
N ILE A 205 14.45 -21.11 8.70
CA ILE A 205 14.23 -21.68 10.04
C ILE A 205 14.33 -23.21 9.99
N THR A 206 13.71 -23.83 8.99
CA THR A 206 13.78 -25.27 8.74
C THR A 206 14.02 -25.56 7.26
N LYS A 207 14.05 -26.84 6.86
CA LYS A 207 14.15 -27.19 5.44
C LYS A 207 12.94 -26.74 4.62
N SER A 208 11.77 -26.62 5.24
CA SER A 208 10.50 -26.31 4.58
C SER A 208 9.89 -24.98 5.00
N PHE A 209 10.51 -24.26 5.94
CA PHE A 209 9.97 -23.02 6.49
C PHE A 209 11.03 -21.94 6.55
N SER A 210 10.72 -20.79 5.96
CA SER A 210 11.54 -19.58 6.00
C SER A 210 10.65 -18.38 6.30
N ILE A 211 11.22 -17.40 6.98
CA ILE A 211 10.56 -16.14 7.32
C ILE A 211 11.22 -15.04 6.49
N PRO A 212 10.50 -14.40 5.55
CA PRO A 212 10.97 -13.19 4.91
C PRO A 212 11.15 -12.10 5.97
N LEU A 213 12.38 -11.63 6.17
CA LEU A 213 12.72 -10.48 7.00
C LEU A 213 13.04 -9.30 6.08
N PHE A 214 12.58 -8.11 6.44
CA PHE A 214 12.91 -6.90 5.69
C PHE A 214 13.22 -5.71 6.59
N ALA A 215 13.99 -4.77 6.03
CA ALA A 215 14.20 -3.45 6.57
C ALA A 215 14.33 -2.44 5.43
N GLY A 216 13.93 -1.20 5.67
CA GLY A 216 14.02 -0.14 4.67
C GLY A 216 14.01 1.23 5.29
N VAL A 217 14.55 2.19 4.53
CA VAL A 217 14.48 3.61 4.84
C VAL A 217 13.53 4.26 3.84
N THR A 218 12.60 5.04 4.34
CA THR A 218 11.66 5.84 3.54
C THR A 218 11.74 7.29 4.00
N ALA A 219 11.91 8.20 3.06
CA ALA A 219 11.81 9.64 3.28
C ALA A 219 10.61 10.21 2.51
N ASN A 220 9.94 11.19 3.11
CA ASN A 220 8.89 11.97 2.47
C ASN A 220 9.36 13.42 2.36
N PRO A 221 9.93 13.81 1.20
CA PRO A 221 10.40 15.18 0.98
C PRO A 221 9.31 16.25 1.21
N SER A 222 8.05 15.94 0.90
CA SER A 222 6.93 16.89 1.08
C SER A 222 6.66 17.27 2.52
N THR A 223 6.88 16.33 3.45
CA THR A 223 6.66 16.54 4.89
C THR A 223 7.96 16.66 5.69
N GLU A 224 9.11 16.55 5.03
CA GLU A 224 10.46 16.52 5.62
C GLU A 224 10.66 15.41 6.68
N LYS A 225 9.87 14.32 6.60
CA LYS A 225 9.95 13.18 7.52
C LYS A 225 10.76 12.02 6.92
N ALA A 226 11.35 11.21 7.81
CA ALA A 226 12.04 9.99 7.43
C ALA A 226 11.77 8.88 8.46
N TYR A 227 11.75 7.64 7.96
CA TYR A 227 11.36 6.45 8.70
C TYR A 227 12.34 5.33 8.41
N LEU A 228 12.78 4.64 9.46
CA LEU A 228 13.49 3.37 9.37
C LEU A 228 12.52 2.28 9.83
N VAL A 229 12.09 1.44 8.90
CA VAL A 229 11.07 0.42 9.15
C VAL A 229 11.67 -0.95 8.96
N CYS A 230 11.37 -1.87 9.86
CA CYS A 230 11.60 -3.30 9.70
C CYS A 230 10.32 -4.10 9.96
N GLY A 231 10.33 -5.34 9.47
CA GLY A 231 9.23 -6.26 9.66
C GLY A 231 9.54 -7.65 9.11
N PHE A 232 8.59 -8.56 9.27
CA PHE A 232 8.68 -9.90 8.72
C PHE A 232 7.31 -10.42 8.30
N THR A 233 7.31 -11.37 7.38
CA THR A 233 6.10 -12.01 6.87
C THR A 233 5.99 -13.43 7.42
N LEU A 234 4.83 -13.79 7.97
CA LEU A 234 4.46 -15.18 8.25
C LEU A 234 3.59 -15.71 7.12
N ARG A 235 4.03 -16.80 6.49
CA ARG A 235 3.30 -17.51 5.44
C ARG A 235 3.57 -19.02 5.54
N PRO A 236 2.57 -19.88 5.28
CA PRO A 236 2.69 -21.34 5.37
C PRO A 236 3.61 -21.94 4.31
#